data_AF-A0A2D6BIP9-F1
#
_entry.id   AF-A0A2D6BIP9-F1
#
_cell.length_a   1.000
_cell.length_b   1.000
_cell.length_c   1.000
_cell.angle_alpha   90.00
_cell.angle_beta   90.00
_cell.angle_gamma   90.00
#
_symmetry.space_group_name_H-M   'P 1'
#
loop_
_entity.id
_entity.type
_entity.pdbx_description
1 polymer ?
#
loop_
_entity_poly.entity_id
_entity_poly.type
_entity_poly.pdbx_seq_one_letter_code
_entity_poly.pdbx_strand_id
1 'polypeptide(L)' 'MLRTVWHPTPGRRSARVEVEGHGDVLELREGDAVGVLVVAEIQPSGVVFLHGGARLRRAVGR' A
#
# COMPACT_ATOMS: atom_id res chain seq x y z
N MET A 1 1.11 -13.27 4.75
CA MET A 1 2.35 -12.98 4.01
C MET A 1 2.19 -11.65 3.29
N LEU A 2 3.08 -10.70 3.57
CA LEU A 2 3.09 -9.39 2.95
C LEU A 2 3.64 -9.52 1.52
N ARG A 3 2.95 -8.97 0.53
CA ARG A 3 3.38 -9.02 -0.88
C ARG A 3 2.77 -7.90 -1.71
N THR A 4 3.41 -7.53 -2.80
CA THR A 4 2.85 -6.69 -3.83
C THR A 4 2.63 -7.51 -5.10
N VAL A 5 1.48 -7.32 -5.74
CA VAL A 5 1.21 -7.78 -7.10
C VAL A 5 1.39 -6.56 -8.00
N TRP A 6 2.47 -6.56 -8.77
CA TRP A 6 2.78 -5.44 -9.65
C TRP A 6 2.30 -5.70 -11.08
N HIS A 7 1.81 -4.65 -11.73
CA HIS A 7 1.36 -4.64 -13.12
C HIS A 7 1.61 -3.23 -13.69
N PRO A 8 1.93 -3.07 -14.99
CA PRO A 8 2.15 -1.75 -15.58
C PRO A 8 0.94 -0.81 -15.40
N THR A 9 -0.28 -1.33 -15.59
CA THR A 9 -1.54 -0.62 -15.33
C THR A 9 -1.83 -0.46 -13.83
N PRO A 10 -1.93 0.78 -13.31
CA PRO A 10 -2.26 1.12 -11.91
C PRO A 10 -3.41 0.32 -11.29
N GLY A 11 -4.57 0.26 -11.95
CA GLY A 11 -5.77 -0.41 -11.44
C GLY A 11 -5.68 -1.94 -11.34
N ARG A 12 -4.57 -2.54 -11.77
CA ARG A 12 -4.29 -3.98 -11.62
C ARG A 12 -3.22 -4.29 -10.58
N ARG A 13 -2.67 -3.26 -9.92
CA ARG A 13 -1.71 -3.42 -8.83
C ARG A 13 -2.47 -3.65 -7.54
N SER A 14 -1.93 -4.51 -6.68
CA SER A 14 -2.45 -4.69 -5.33
C SER A 14 -1.33 -4.97 -4.34
N ALA A 15 -1.58 -4.68 -3.06
CA ALA A 15 -0.62 -4.90 -2.01
C ALA A 15 -1.31 -5.52 -0.79
N ARG A 16 -0.69 -6.55 -0.22
CA ARG A 16 -1.07 -7.10 1.08
C ARG A 16 -0.11 -6.57 2.13
N VAL A 17 -0.60 -5.69 3.00
CA VAL A 17 0.19 -5.01 4.02
C VAL A 17 -0.51 -5.02 5.37
N GLU A 18 0.25 -5.05 6.46
CA GLU A 18 -0.28 -5.06 7.83
C GLU A 18 -0.27 -3.64 8.41
N VAL A 19 -1.35 -2.86 8.35
CA VAL A 19 -1.27 -1.47 8.82
C VAL A 19 -1.26 -1.44 10.36
N GLU A 20 -0.25 -0.78 10.95
CA GLU A 20 -0.17 -0.62 12.41
C GLU A 20 -1.46 0.00 12.95
N GLY A 21 -2.03 -0.61 13.98
CA GLY A 21 -3.31 -0.20 14.58
C GLY A 21 -4.55 -0.89 13.99
N HIS A 22 -4.44 -1.59 12.85
CA HIS A 22 -5.54 -2.37 12.28
C HIS A 22 -5.50 -3.86 12.67
N GLY A 23 -4.35 -4.39 13.09
CA GLY A 23 -4.18 -5.80 13.52
C GLY A 23 -4.25 -6.84 12.39
N ASP A 24 -4.85 -6.48 11.25
CA ASP A 24 -5.07 -7.36 10.12
C ASP A 24 -4.21 -7.01 8.89
N VAL A 25 -3.93 -8.04 8.08
CA VAL A 25 -3.35 -7.86 6.75
C VAL A 25 -4.45 -7.41 5.80
N LEU A 26 -4.34 -6.18 5.31
CA LEU A 26 -5.27 -5.60 4.35
C LEU A 26 -4.79 -5.80 2.92
N GLU A 27 -5.72 -6.08 2.01
CA GLU A 27 -5.47 -6.01 0.57
C GLU A 27 -5.87 -4.62 0.07
N LEU A 28 -4.89 -3.88 -0.45
CA LEU A 28 -5.03 -2.49 -0.85
C LEU A 28 -4.78 -2.31 -2.34
N ARG A 29 -5.44 -1.30 -2.91
CA ARG A 29 -5.28 -0.77 -4.26
C ARG A 29 -4.87 0.69 -4.21
N GLU A 30 -4.30 1.18 -5.30
CA GLU A 30 -4.02 2.62 -5.45
C GLU A 30 -5.33 3.42 -5.37
N GLY A 31 -5.35 4.44 -4.51
CA GLY A 31 -6.53 5.23 -4.16
C GLY A 31 -7.25 4.79 -2.88
N ASP A 32 -7.00 3.58 -2.37
CA ASP A 32 -7.66 3.11 -1.14
C ASP A 32 -7.23 3.95 0.07
N ALA A 33 -8.19 4.26 0.94
CA ALA A 33 -7.95 4.94 2.21
C ALA A 33 -7.86 3.92 3.35
N VAL A 34 -6.85 4.06 4.21
CA VAL A 34 -6.69 3.29 5.45
C VAL A 34 -6.44 4.27 6.59
N GLY A 35 -7.48 4.53 7.38
CA GLY A 35 -7.46 5.59 8.39
C GLY A 35 -7.19 6.95 7.74
N VAL A 36 -6.09 7.58 8.13
CA VAL A 36 -5.63 8.89 7.61
C VAL A 36 -4.72 8.77 6.39
N LEU A 37 -4.35 7.55 5.99
CA LEU A 37 -3.46 7.28 4.88
C LEU A 37 -4.25 7.00 3.61
N VAL A 38 -3.76 7.46 2.46
CA VAL A 38 -4.26 7.06 1.14
C VAL A 38 -3.14 6.37 0.37
N VAL A 39 -3.42 5.23 -0.26
CA VAL A 39 -2.45 4.56 -1.12
C VAL A 39 -2.23 5.40 -2.37
N ALA A 40 -1.07 6.04 -2.49
CA ALA A 40 -0.70 6.81 -3.67
C ALA A 40 -0.20 5.90 -4.81
N GLU A 41 0.63 4.92 -4.49
CA GLU A 41 1.31 4.11 -5.50
C GLU A 41 1.72 2.75 -4.92
N ILE A 42 1.53 1.70 -5.71
CA ILE A 42 2.01 0.36 -5.41
C ILE A 42 3.20 0.07 -6.32
N GLN A 43 4.32 -0.22 -5.71
CA GLN A 43 5.59 -0.49 -6.37
C GLN A 43 5.97 -1.97 -6.21
N PRO A 44 6.88 -2.52 -7.03
CA PRO A 44 7.29 -3.92 -6.92
C PRO A 44 7.85 -4.31 -5.54
N SER A 45 8.40 -3.34 -4.80
CA SER A 45 9.06 -3.57 -3.51
C SER A 45 8.32 -2.95 -2.32
N GLY A 46 7.11 -2.40 -2.51
CA GLY A 46 6.45 -1.65 -1.45
C GLY A 46 5.25 -0.81 -1.86
N VAL A 47 4.71 -0.09 -0.88
CA VAL A 47 3.55 0.79 -1.03
C VAL A 47 3.92 2.20 -0.59
N VAL A 48 3.50 3.20 -1.36
CA VAL A 48 3.62 4.61 -1.02
C VAL A 48 2.26 5.11 -0.57
N PHE A 49 2.21 5.66 0.64
CA PHE A 49 1.04 6.30 1.21
C PHE A 49 1.17 7.82 1.17
N LEU A 50 0.05 8.51 1.10
CA LEU A 50 -0.08 9.95 1.34
C LEU A 50 -0.72 10.19 2.70
N HIS A 51 -0.14 11.13 3.45
CA HIS A 51 -0.67 11.62 4.71
C HIS A 51 -0.44 13.12 4.82
N GLY A 52 -1.49 13.94 4.76
CA GLY A 52 -1.37 15.41 4.86
C GLY A 52 -0.37 16.02 3.86
N GLY A 53 -0.24 15.45 2.66
CA GLY A 53 0.70 15.88 1.62
C GLY A 53 2.11 15.25 1.70
N ALA A 54 2.44 14.56 2.80
CA ALA A 54 3.69 13.81 2.90
C ALA A 54 3.58 12.42 2.26
N ARG A 55 4.67 11.96 1.61
CA ARG A 55 4.78 10.60 1.05
C ARG A 55 5.50 9.68 2.05
N LEU A 56 4.82 8.61 2.47
CA LEU A 56 5.34 7.61 3.39
C LEU A 56 5.56 6.30 2.62
N ARG A 57 6.80 5.81 2.57
CA ARG A 57 7.12 4.55 1.87
C ARG A 57 7.16 3.40 2.85
N ARG A 58 6.46 2.32 2.50
CA ARG A 58 6.47 1.08 3.25
C ARG A 58 7.00 -0.07 2.40
N ALA A 59 8.08 -0.70 2.85
CA ALA A 59 8.62 -1.89 2.20
C ALA A 59 7.70 -3.10 2.43
N VAL A 60 7.61 -3.96 1.42
CA VAL A 60 6.83 -5.19 1.46
C VAL A 60 7.71 -6.34 1.02
N GLY A 61 7.81 -7.40 1.83
CA GLY A 61 8.62 -8.59 1.53
C GLY A 61 10.03 -8.60 2.13
N ARG A 62 10.21 -8.09 3.35
CA ARG A 62 11.38 -8.45 4.17
C ARG A 62 11.12 -9.75 4.92
#